data_AF-A0A3D0NML7-F1
#
_entry.id   AF-A0A3D0NML7-F1
#
_cell.length_a   1.000
_cell.length_b   1.000
_cell.length_c   1.000
_cell.angle_alpha   90.00
_cell.angle_beta   90.00
_cell.angle_gamma   90.00
#
_symmetry.space_group_name_H-M   'P 1'
#
loop_
_entity.id
_entity.type
_entity.pdbx_description
1 polymer ?
#
loop_
_entity_poly.entity_id
_entity_poly.type
_entity_poly.pdbx_seq_one_letter_code
_entity_poly.pdbx_strand_id
1 'polypeptide(L)'
;MRIALLSYRSKTHCGGQGVYVRHLSRGLVELGHQVEVFSGQPYPEILDPRVRLTEVPSLDLYREPDPFRVPHPREIRDRIDALELATMWTGGFPEPRTFSLRAARLLAQRSGEFDVVHDNQCLG
;
A
#
# COMPACT_ATOMS: atom_id res chain seq x y z
N MET A 1 12.80 10.60 13.81
CA MET A 1 12.55 9.15 13.74
C MET A 1 12.40 8.74 12.28
N ARG A 2 12.62 7.47 11.99
CA ARG A 2 12.40 6.81 10.70
C ARG A 2 11.03 6.13 10.75
N ILE A 3 10.09 6.60 9.94
CA ILE A 3 8.69 6.20 10.00
C ILE A 3 8.31 5.52 8.69
N ALA A 4 7.82 4.29 8.77
CA ALA A 4 7.13 3.63 7.67
C ALA A 4 5.63 3.92 7.78
N LEU A 5 5.06 4.57 6.77
CA LEU A 5 3.63 4.88 6.71
C LEU A 5 2.96 3.97 5.66
N LEU A 6 2.12 3.04 6.11
CA LEU A 6 1.51 2.04 5.23
C LEU A 6 0.11 2.48 4.80
N SER A 7 -0.24 2.30 3.51
CA SER A 7 -1.58 2.53 3.00
C SER A 7 -1.90 1.60 1.84
N TYR A 8 -2.89 0.72 1.97
CA TYR A 8 -3.16 -0.29 0.96
C TYR A 8 -3.70 0.29 -0.37
N ARG A 9 -4.30 1.48 -0.36
CA ARG A 9 -4.55 2.32 -1.56
C ARG A 9 -4.28 3.79 -1.23
N SER A 10 -3.95 4.61 -2.23
CA SER A 10 -3.67 6.04 -2.00
C SER A 10 -4.13 6.95 -3.15
N LYS A 11 -5.36 6.79 -3.64
CA LYS A 11 -5.89 7.63 -4.74
C LYS A 11 -5.92 9.12 -4.36
N THR A 12 -5.24 9.98 -5.14
CA THR A 12 -5.04 11.42 -4.85
C THR A 12 -6.35 12.20 -4.66
N HIS A 13 -7.39 11.85 -5.42
CA HIS A 13 -8.65 12.61 -5.51
C HIS A 13 -9.83 11.99 -4.76
N CYS A 14 -9.65 10.83 -4.12
CA CYS A 14 -10.68 10.24 -3.26
C CYS A 14 -10.32 10.51 -1.79
N GLY A 15 -11.23 11.14 -1.06
CA GLY A 15 -10.99 11.72 0.27
C GLY A 15 -10.66 10.77 1.43
N GLY A 16 -10.47 9.48 1.17
CA GLY A 16 -10.06 8.50 2.20
C GLY A 16 -8.55 8.52 2.41
N GLN A 17 -7.88 7.50 1.90
CA GLN A 17 -6.50 7.19 2.26
C GLN A 17 -5.45 8.12 1.61
N GLY A 18 -5.64 8.53 0.36
CA GLY A 18 -4.63 9.34 -0.36
C GLY A 18 -4.42 10.73 0.24
N VAL A 19 -5.52 11.40 0.62
CA VAL A 19 -5.47 12.72 1.28
C VAL A 19 -4.80 12.62 2.66
N TYR A 20 -5.17 11.60 3.45
CA TYR A 20 -4.56 11.35 4.75
C TYR A 20 -3.05 11.16 4.66
N VAL A 21 -2.60 10.23 3.80
CA VAL A 21 -1.17 9.93 3.62
C VAL A 21 -0.40 11.15 3.16
N ARG A 22 -0.95 11.95 2.23
CA ARG A 22 -0.32 13.18 1.76
C ARG A 22 -0.09 14.18 2.88
N HIS A 23 -1.10 14.48 3.67
CA HIS A 23 -1.00 15.50 4.72
C HIS A 23 -0.19 15.03 5.92
N LEU A 24 -0.37 13.78 6.35
CA LEU A 24 0.38 13.22 7.47
C LEU A 24 1.86 13.11 7.14
N SER A 25 2.21 12.53 5.98
CA SER A 25 3.62 12.37 5.60
C SER A 25 4.33 13.73 5.48
N ARG A 26 3.66 14.74 4.91
CA ARG A 26 4.15 16.12 4.87
C ARG A 26 4.38 16.70 6.27
N GLY A 27 3.41 16.59 7.18
CA GLY A 27 3.54 17.13 8.54
C GLY A 27 4.69 16.46 9.31
N LEU A 28 4.87 15.15 9.15
CA LEU A 28 5.96 14.40 9.78
C LEU A 28 7.34 14.85 9.27
N VAL A 29 7.50 15.09 7.96
CA VAL A 29 8.77 15.61 7.42
C VAL A 29 9.01 17.08 7.81
N GLU A 30 7.95 17.89 7.99
CA GLU A 30 8.06 19.25 8.55
C GLU A 30 8.56 19.24 10.00
N LEU A 31 8.22 18.21 10.78
CA LEU A 31 8.76 17.96 12.12
C LEU A 31 10.16 17.33 12.14
N GLY A 32 10.80 17.15 10.97
CA GLY A 32 12.16 16.61 10.86
C GLY A 32 12.24 15.09 10.94
N HIS A 33 11.14 14.36 10.72
CA HIS A 33 11.16 12.90 10.60
C HIS A 33 11.54 12.45 9.19
N GLN A 34 12.13 11.27 9.08
CA GLN A 34 12.34 10.59 7.81
C GLN A 34 11.12 9.70 7.57
N VAL A 35 10.40 9.93 6.46
CA VAL A 35 9.14 9.23 6.18
C VAL A 35 9.26 8.48 4.87
N GLU A 36 8.87 7.21 4.92
CA GLU A 36 8.70 6.37 3.75
C GLU A 36 7.26 5.85 3.72
N VAL A 37 6.55 6.15 2.64
CA VAL A 37 5.20 5.67 2.38
C VAL A 37 5.29 4.36 1.63
N PHE A 38 4.67 3.30 2.15
CA PHE A 38 4.43 2.07 1.42
C PHE A 38 2.99 2.08 0.92
N SER A 39 2.79 2.05 -0.40
CA SER A 39 1.45 2.14 -0.98
C SER A 39 1.13 0.98 -1.91
N GLY A 40 -0.06 0.41 -1.80
CA GLY A 40 -0.65 -0.39 -2.88
C GLY A 40 -1.27 0.52 -3.95
N GLN A 41 -1.67 -0.07 -5.08
CA GLN A 41 -2.33 0.67 -6.16
C GLN A 41 -3.73 1.17 -5.76
N PRO A 42 -4.17 2.33 -6.30
CA PRO A 42 -3.36 3.31 -7.00
C PRO A 42 -2.42 4.02 -6.03
N TYR A 43 -1.22 4.33 -6.51
CA TYR A 43 -0.20 5.01 -5.76
C TYR A 43 -0.52 6.51 -5.61
N PRO A 44 0.02 7.20 -4.58
CA PRO A 44 -0.18 8.63 -4.43
C PRO A 44 0.62 9.39 -5.50
N GLU A 45 -0.05 10.26 -6.26
CA GLU A 45 0.61 11.08 -7.29
C GLU A 45 1.27 12.33 -6.70
N ILE A 46 0.82 12.74 -5.51
CA ILE A 46 1.28 13.96 -4.85
C ILE A 46 1.81 13.60 -3.46
N LEU A 47 3.13 13.63 -3.32
CA LEU A 47 3.85 13.57 -2.05
C LEU A 47 4.85 14.73 -1.96
N ASP A 48 5.21 15.10 -0.73
CA ASP A 48 6.33 16.01 -0.51
C ASP A 48 7.62 15.37 -1.05
N PRO A 49 8.51 16.10 -1.77
CA PRO A 49 9.73 15.52 -2.34
C PRO A 49 10.68 14.85 -1.33
N ARG A 50 10.55 15.17 -0.04
CA ARG A 50 11.33 14.57 1.05
C ARG A 50 10.78 13.20 1.48
N VAL A 51 9.56 12.87 1.10
CA VAL A 51 8.90 11.59 1.42
C VAL A 51 9.27 10.57 0.35
N ARG A 52 9.82 9.43 0.78
CA ARG A 52 10.08 8.31 -0.14
C ARG A 52 8.79 7.53 -0.37
N LEU A 53 8.54 7.11 -1.60
CA LEU A 53 7.49 6.16 -1.94
C LEU A 53 8.11 4.78 -2.23
N THR A 54 7.58 3.75 -1.57
CA THR A 54 7.81 2.35 -1.91
C THR A 54 6.50 1.75 -2.37
N GLU A 55 6.46 1.35 -3.64
CA GLU A 55 5.30 0.70 -4.23
C GLU A 55 5.21 -0.75 -3.75
N VAL A 56 4.00 -1.17 -3.37
CA VAL A 56 3.68 -2.54 -2.95
C VAL A 56 2.67 -3.11 -3.96
N PRO A 57 3.15 -3.65 -5.10
CA PRO A 57 2.27 -4.02 -6.20
C PRO A 57 1.40 -5.24 -5.86
N SER A 58 0.10 -5.08 -6.07
CA SER A 58 -0.95 -6.12 -6.05
C SER A 58 -1.28 -6.60 -7.47
N LEU A 59 -2.29 -7.47 -7.61
CA LEU A 59 -2.86 -7.81 -8.92
C LEU A 59 -3.71 -6.67 -9.50
N ASP A 60 -3.98 -5.62 -8.71
CA ASP A 60 -4.70 -4.42 -9.13
C ASP A 60 -6.06 -4.77 -9.74
N LEU A 61 -6.78 -5.67 -9.05
CA LEU A 61 -8.02 -6.26 -9.57
C LEU A 61 -9.19 -5.27 -9.58
N TYR A 62 -9.09 -4.17 -8.83
CA TYR A 62 -10.09 -3.10 -8.71
C TYR A 62 -9.68 -1.83 -9.47
N ARG A 63 -8.82 -1.95 -10.47
CA ARG A 63 -8.38 -0.80 -11.26
C ARG A 63 -9.49 -0.29 -12.17
N GLU A 64 -9.45 1.00 -12.46
CA GLU A 64 -10.23 1.60 -13.55
C GLU A 64 -9.38 1.49 -14.83
N PRO A 65 -9.94 1.08 -15.98
CA PRO A 65 -11.37 1.00 -16.31
C PRO A 65 -12.02 -0.39 -16.14
N ASP A 66 -11.28 -1.44 -15.78
CA ASP A 66 -11.71 -2.84 -15.76
C ASP A 66 -11.75 -3.44 -14.33
N PRO A 67 -12.71 -3.03 -13.48
CA PRO A 67 -12.82 -3.56 -12.13
C PRO A 67 -13.22 -5.05 -12.15
N PHE A 68 -12.73 -5.81 -11.17
CA PHE A 68 -12.90 -7.25 -11.05
C PHE A 68 -12.31 -8.05 -12.23
N ARG A 69 -11.24 -7.53 -12.85
CA ARG A 69 -10.59 -8.21 -13.98
C ARG A 69 -10.13 -9.61 -13.60
N VAL A 70 -10.11 -10.48 -14.59
CA VAL A 70 -9.45 -11.80 -14.48
C VAL A 70 -8.00 -11.64 -14.92
N PRO A 71 -7.01 -11.82 -14.02
CA PRO A 71 -5.61 -11.75 -14.39
C PRO A 71 -5.21 -12.93 -15.26
N HIS A 72 -4.27 -12.70 -16.18
CA HIS A 72 -3.64 -13.78 -16.93
C HIS A 72 -2.85 -14.68 -15.96
N PRO A 73 -2.79 -16.02 -16.17
CA PRO A 73 -2.08 -16.92 -15.25
C PRO A 73 -0.62 -16.54 -14.95
N ARG A 74 0.05 -15.85 -15.88
CA ARG A 74 1.42 -15.33 -15.70
C ARG A 74 1.54 -14.16 -14.72
N GLU A 75 0.44 -13.48 -14.40
CA GLU A 75 0.42 -12.39 -13.43
C GLU A 75 0.36 -12.91 -11.98
N ILE A 76 -0.02 -14.17 -11.78
CA ILE A 76 -0.08 -14.83 -10.47
C ILE A 76 1.32 -15.34 -10.13
N ARG A 77 2.10 -14.55 -9.40
CA ARG A 77 3.53 -14.82 -9.15
C ARG A 77 3.76 -15.61 -7.88
N ASP A 78 2.85 -15.52 -6.91
CA ASP A 78 3.01 -16.17 -5.62
C ASP A 78 1.68 -16.54 -4.94
N ARG A 79 1.80 -17.10 -3.74
CA ARG A 79 0.64 -17.48 -2.90
C ARG A 79 -0.22 -16.30 -2.44
N ILE A 80 0.32 -15.06 -2.40
CA ILE A 80 -0.46 -13.89 -2.03
C ILE A 80 -1.29 -13.43 -3.23
N ASP A 81 -0.72 -13.43 -4.44
CA ASP A 81 -1.47 -13.17 -5.67
C ASP A 81 -2.63 -14.19 -5.83
N ALA A 82 -2.36 -15.49 -5.59
CA ALA A 82 -3.41 -16.51 -5.61
C ALA A 82 -4.49 -16.29 -4.53
N LEU A 83 -4.11 -15.88 -3.31
CA LEU A 83 -5.05 -15.53 -2.24
C LEU A 83 -5.91 -14.31 -2.61
N GLU A 84 -5.32 -13.29 -3.21
CA GLU A 84 -6.00 -12.08 -3.67
C GLU A 84 -7.10 -12.43 -4.67
N LEU A 85 -6.74 -13.20 -5.70
CA LEU A 85 -7.67 -13.65 -6.74
C LEU A 85 -8.79 -14.54 -6.16
N ALA A 86 -8.43 -15.55 -5.37
CA ALA A 86 -9.41 -16.47 -4.79
C ALA A 86 -10.41 -15.75 -3.88
N THR A 87 -9.92 -14.82 -3.04
CA THR A 87 -10.78 -14.04 -2.15
C THR A 87 -11.75 -13.17 -2.95
N MET A 88 -11.30 -12.51 -4.02
CA MET A 88 -12.16 -11.75 -4.92
C MET A 88 -13.23 -12.65 -5.56
N TRP A 89 -12.84 -13.82 -6.10
CA TRP A 89 -13.78 -14.76 -6.72
C TRP A 89 -14.83 -15.30 -5.76
N THR A 90 -14.51 -15.35 -4.46
CA THR A 90 -15.48 -15.69 -3.41
C THR A 90 -16.33 -14.51 -2.92
N GLY A 91 -16.20 -13.33 -3.54
CA GLY A 91 -16.97 -12.12 -3.19
C GLY A 91 -16.38 -11.29 -2.04
N GLY A 92 -15.15 -11.57 -1.61
CA GLY A 92 -14.46 -10.82 -0.56
C GLY A 92 -13.74 -9.57 -1.07
N PHE A 93 -13.23 -8.76 -0.12
CA PHE A 93 -12.37 -7.60 -0.40
C PHE A 93 -10.91 -7.89 0.03
N PRO A 94 -10.04 -8.35 -0.89
CA PRO A 94 -8.71 -8.86 -0.53
C PRO A 94 -7.67 -7.80 -0.20
N GLU A 95 -7.79 -6.60 -0.79
CA GLU A 95 -6.68 -5.64 -0.87
C GLU A 95 -6.01 -5.31 0.48
N PRO A 96 -6.73 -5.02 1.58
CA PRO A 96 -6.11 -4.69 2.86
C PRO A 96 -5.25 -5.84 3.41
N ARG A 97 -5.77 -7.07 3.36
CA ARG A 97 -5.07 -8.27 3.86
C ARG A 97 -3.87 -8.61 3.01
N THR A 98 -4.04 -8.62 1.69
CA THR A 98 -2.96 -9.03 0.77
C THR A 98 -1.87 -7.97 0.70
N PHE A 99 -2.22 -6.69 0.84
CA PHE A 99 -1.25 -5.61 1.04
C PHE A 99 -0.46 -5.82 2.34
N SER A 100 -1.13 -6.06 3.47
CA SER A 100 -0.46 -6.27 4.77
C SER A 100 0.54 -7.42 4.71
N LEU A 101 0.19 -8.53 4.05
CA LEU A 101 1.11 -9.66 3.84
C LEU A 101 2.33 -9.31 2.99
N ARG A 102 2.17 -8.47 1.95
CA ARG A 102 3.29 -8.01 1.11
C ARG A 102 4.17 -7.00 1.84
N ALA A 103 3.56 -6.03 2.52
CA ALA A 103 4.25 -5.05 3.34
C ALA A 103 5.05 -5.72 4.46
N ALA A 104 4.47 -6.71 5.15
CA ALA A 104 5.17 -7.48 6.18
C ALA A 104 6.42 -8.19 5.64
N ARG A 105 6.38 -8.76 4.43
CA ARG A 105 7.57 -9.37 3.80
C ARG A 105 8.66 -8.33 3.51
N LEU A 106 8.27 -7.17 2.99
CA LEU A 106 9.21 -6.08 2.71
C LEU A 106 9.84 -5.53 3.99
N LEU A 107 9.04 -5.28 5.01
CA LEU A 107 9.50 -4.77 6.31
C LEU A 107 10.37 -5.80 7.06
N ALA A 108 10.06 -7.09 6.95
CA ALA A 108 10.88 -8.14 7.56
C ALA A 108 12.31 -8.19 6.97
N GLN A 109 12.46 -7.90 5.68
CA GLN A 109 13.79 -7.81 5.03
C GLN A 109 14.55 -6.54 5.44
N ARG A 110 13.85 -5.57 6.01
CA ARG A 110 14.34 -4.23 6.37
C ARG A 110 14.25 -3.99 7.89
N SER A 111 14.38 -5.08 8.66
CA SER A 111 14.28 -5.02 10.12
C SER A 111 15.31 -4.05 10.69
N GLY A 112 14.86 -3.10 11.51
CA GLY A 112 15.73 -2.09 12.14
C GLY A 112 15.92 -0.80 11.31
N GLU A 113 15.38 -0.71 10.10
CA GLU A 113 15.39 0.53 9.31
C GLU A 113 14.37 1.57 9.80
N PHE A 114 13.32 1.14 10.49
CA PHE A 114 12.24 2.01 10.96
C PHE A 114 12.10 1.93 12.48
N ASP A 115 11.82 3.08 13.09
CA ASP A 115 11.55 3.20 14.52
C ASP A 115 10.05 3.00 14.80
N VAL A 116 9.19 3.37 13.85
CA VAL A 116 7.73 3.24 13.92
C VAL A 116 7.19 2.78 12.57
N VAL A 117 6.25 1.83 12.61
CA VAL A 117 5.39 1.47 11.47
C VAL A 117 3.99 1.95 11.81
N HIS A 118 3.47 2.87 11.00
CA HIS A 118 2.10 3.40 11.13
C HIS A 118 1.23 2.78 10.05
N ASP A 119 0.30 1.92 10.45
CA ASP A 119 -0.65 1.30 9.52
C ASP A 119 -1.91 2.15 9.33
N ASN A 120 -2.19 2.55 8.09
CA ASN A 120 -3.42 3.27 7.74
C ASN A 120 -4.48 2.32 7.16
N GLN A 121 -5.22 1.67 8.06
CA GLN A 121 -6.42 0.89 7.76
C GLN A 121 -6.18 -0.36 6.89
N CYS A 122 -5.00 -0.98 6.98
CA CYS A 122 -4.75 -2.26 6.32
C CYS A 122 -5.20 -3.47 7.17
N LEU A 123 -5.45 -3.25 8.48
CA LEU A 123 -6.00 -4.21 9.45
C LEU A 123 -5.12 -5.46 9.69
N GLY A 124 -3.80 -5.35 9.47
CA GLY A 124 -2.86 -6.48 9.53
C GLY A 124 -1.60 -6.22 10.34
#